data_AF-A0A496WBW6-F1
#
_entry.id   AF-A0A496WBW6-F1
#
_cell.length_a   1.000
_cell.length_b   1.000
_cell.length_c   1.000
_cell.angle_alpha   90.00
_cell.angle_beta   90.00
_cell.angle_gamma   90.00
#
_symmetry.space_group_name_H-M   'P 1'
#
loop_
_entity.id
_entity.type
_entity.pdbx_description
1 polymer ?
#
loop_
_entity_poly.entity_id
_entity_poly.type
_entity_poly.pdbx_seq_one_letter_code
_entity_poly.pdbx_strand_id
1 'polypeptide(L)'
;MLYHAATTGPSVKAFRLALALAIRLSQNNGSHQVAIAVAAKSSLDGVVSDSIGKNAAKTLRNPNGVIQVYGITLYLMTKLIPSNFENGVILATHVSTEFLDTLLMDRRGADLIYLPWTPQELANYLEKHKSTAI
;
A
#
# COMPACT_ATOMS: atom_id res chain seq x y z
N MET A 1 -10.17 5.14 7.08
CA MET A 1 -10.33 6.32 6.18
C MET A 1 -9.65 6.07 4.84
N LEU A 2 -9.98 6.85 3.81
CA LEU A 2 -9.43 6.71 2.46
C LEU A 2 -8.52 7.89 2.10
N TYR A 3 -7.33 7.60 1.59
CA TYR A 3 -6.34 8.56 1.13
C TYR A 3 -5.86 8.22 -0.28
N HIS A 4 -5.40 9.21 -1.04
CA HIS A 4 -4.81 8.97 -2.36
C HIS A 4 -3.64 9.92 -2.64
N ALA A 5 -2.65 9.46 -3.40
CA ALA A 5 -1.61 10.34 -3.89
C ALA A 5 -2.16 11.29 -4.96
N ALA A 6 -1.81 12.58 -4.87
CA ALA A 6 -2.20 13.58 -5.87
C ALA A 6 -1.53 13.38 -7.25
N THR A 7 -0.53 12.51 -7.33
CA THR A 7 0.24 12.22 -8.54
C THR A 7 0.01 10.79 -9.00
N THR A 8 0.06 10.58 -10.32
CA THR A 8 -0.08 9.25 -10.95
C THR A 8 1.27 8.71 -11.42
N GLY A 9 1.37 7.39 -11.54
CA GLY A 9 2.52 6.72 -12.16
C GLY A 9 3.66 6.46 -11.17
N PRO A 10 4.86 6.10 -11.69
CA PRO A 10 5.97 5.73 -10.84
C PRO A 10 6.57 6.95 -10.15
N SER A 11 6.35 7.08 -8.84
CA SER A 11 6.91 8.17 -8.03
C SER A 11 7.41 7.66 -6.68
N VAL A 12 8.74 7.58 -6.55
CA VAL A 12 9.43 7.25 -5.28
C VAL A 12 9.03 8.22 -4.18
N LYS A 13 8.89 9.50 -4.50
CA LYS A 13 8.47 10.53 -3.54
C LYS A 13 7.06 10.28 -3.03
N ALA A 14 6.10 10.02 -3.93
CA ALA A 14 4.72 9.74 -3.54
C ALA A 14 4.62 8.47 -2.70
N PHE A 15 5.35 7.41 -3.08
CA PHE A 15 5.40 6.18 -2.29
C PHE A 15 5.97 6.41 -0.90
N ARG A 16 7.08 7.15 -0.75
CA ARG A 16 7.65 7.47 0.56
C ARG A 16 6.70 8.27 1.45
N LEU A 17 6.00 9.26 0.89
CA LEU A 17 4.98 10.03 1.62
C LEU A 17 3.84 9.14 2.08
N ALA A 18 3.34 8.29 1.19
CA ALA A 18 2.26 7.37 1.50
C ALA A 18 2.67 6.31 2.54
N LEU A 19 3.89 5.78 2.45
CA LEU A 19 4.43 4.85 3.46
C LEU A 19 4.60 5.53 4.82
N ALA A 20 5.11 6.76 4.85
CA ALA A 20 5.23 7.51 6.10
C ALA A 20 3.85 7.79 6.72
N LEU A 21 2.85 8.13 5.91
CA LEU A 21 1.48 8.27 6.38
C LEU A 21 0.92 6.93 6.89
N ALA A 22 1.15 5.83 6.18
CA ALA A 22 0.69 4.51 6.58
C ALA A 22 1.25 4.10 7.95
N ILE A 23 2.55 4.33 8.15
CA ILE A 23 3.22 4.11 9.44
C ILE A 23 2.55 4.96 10.53
N ARG A 24 2.38 6.26 10.30
CA ARG A 24 1.74 7.14 11.30
C ARG A 24 0.30 6.72 11.63
N LEU A 25 -0.49 6.36 10.62
CA LEU A 25 -1.87 5.89 10.82
C LEU A 25 -1.90 4.58 11.60
N SER A 26 -1.02 3.62 11.28
CA SER A 26 -0.91 2.34 11.99
C SER A 26 -0.46 2.48 13.44
N GLN A 27 0.30 3.53 13.76
CA GLN A 27 0.65 3.87 15.14
C GLN A 27 -0.56 4.48 15.86
N ASN A 28 -1.23 5.44 15.23
CA ASN A 28 -2.37 6.14 15.82
C ASN A 28 -3.56 5.23 16.11
N ASN A 29 -3.81 4.24 15.25
CA ASN A 29 -4.89 3.27 15.43
C ASN A 29 -4.47 2.04 16.26
N GLY A 30 -3.20 1.98 16.71
CA GLY A 30 -2.66 0.90 17.55
C GLY A 30 -2.47 -0.44 16.85
N SER A 31 -2.66 -0.52 15.52
CA SER A 31 -2.57 -1.79 14.81
C SER A 31 -1.12 -2.24 14.61
N HIS A 32 -0.19 -1.30 14.48
CA HIS A 32 1.24 -1.55 14.24
C HIS A 32 1.54 -2.44 13.01
N GLN A 33 0.61 -2.50 12.05
CA GLN A 33 0.77 -3.25 10.80
C GLN A 33 0.42 -2.38 9.59
N VAL A 34 1.19 -2.55 8.53
CA VAL A 34 0.89 -1.98 7.21
C VAL A 34 1.02 -3.07 6.16
N ALA A 35 0.02 -3.19 5.30
CA ALA A 35 0.08 -4.06 4.13
C ALA A 35 0.40 -3.23 2.88
N ILE A 36 1.51 -3.53 2.21
CA ILE A 36 1.83 -2.97 0.91
C ILE A 36 1.17 -3.88 -0.13
N ALA A 37 0.04 -3.42 -0.68
CA ALA A 37 -0.69 -4.13 -1.72
C ALA A 37 -0.19 -3.71 -3.10
N VAL A 38 0.29 -4.69 -3.88
CA VAL A 38 0.79 -4.50 -5.25
C VAL A 38 0.16 -5.52 -6.19
N ALA A 39 0.17 -5.24 -7.49
CA ALA A 39 -0.38 -6.16 -8.49
C ALA A 39 0.32 -7.53 -8.51
N ALA A 40 1.66 -7.54 -8.43
CA ALA A 40 2.47 -8.76 -8.40
C ALA A 40 3.79 -8.57 -7.63
N LYS A 41 4.49 -9.65 -7.28
CA LYS A 41 5.81 -9.57 -6.62
C LYS A 41 6.89 -8.82 -7.43
N SER A 42 6.75 -8.82 -8.77
CA SER A 42 7.61 -8.05 -9.67
C SER A 42 7.39 -6.54 -9.54
N SER A 43 6.21 -6.10 -9.09
CA SER A 43 5.92 -4.68 -8.79
C SER A 43 6.72 -4.14 -7.60
N LEU A 44 7.45 -4.99 -6.87
CA LEU A 44 8.43 -4.56 -5.87
C LEU A 44 9.69 -3.95 -6.51
N ASP A 45 9.98 -4.28 -7.76
CA ASP A 45 11.13 -3.70 -8.48
C ASP A 45 10.80 -2.25 -8.89
N GLY A 46 11.79 -1.36 -8.79
CA GLY A 46 11.62 0.07 -9.08
C GLY A 46 11.13 0.83 -7.86
N VAL A 47 9.99 1.52 -7.97
CA VAL A 47 9.51 2.51 -6.98
C VAL A 47 9.52 1.98 -5.55
N VAL A 48 9.05 0.75 -5.33
CA VAL A 48 9.03 0.16 -3.98
C VAL A 48 10.45 -0.11 -3.49
N SER A 49 11.26 -0.86 -4.23
CA SER A 49 12.65 -1.16 -3.86
C SER A 49 13.53 0.07 -3.70
N ASP A 50 13.29 1.13 -4.48
CA ASP A 50 14.01 2.40 -4.40
C ASP A 50 13.56 3.24 -3.19
N SER A 51 12.37 2.95 -2.66
CA SER A 51 11.82 3.61 -1.48
C SER A 51 12.23 2.95 -0.17
N ILE A 52 12.17 1.61 -0.10
CA ILE A 52 12.45 0.84 1.14
C ILE A 52 13.84 0.20 1.15
N GLY A 53 14.55 0.22 0.01
CA GLY A 53 15.83 -0.44 -0.18
C GLY A 53 15.69 -1.86 -0.76
N LYS A 54 16.67 -2.25 -1.59
CA LYS A 54 16.69 -3.54 -2.31
C LYS A 54 16.62 -4.75 -1.39
N ASN A 55 17.30 -4.71 -0.25
CA ASN A 55 17.30 -5.82 0.71
C ASN A 55 15.91 -6.00 1.35
N ALA A 56 15.25 -4.91 1.73
CA ALA A 56 13.91 -4.95 2.30
C ALA A 56 12.88 -5.45 1.29
N ALA A 57 12.96 -4.99 0.04
CA ALA A 57 12.12 -5.51 -1.05
C ALA A 57 12.37 -7.00 -1.31
N LYS A 58 13.64 -7.46 -1.25
CA LYS A 58 13.98 -8.88 -1.35
C LYS A 58 13.37 -9.70 -0.20
N THR A 59 13.41 -9.18 1.02
CA THR A 59 12.76 -9.84 2.18
C THR A 59 11.26 -9.95 1.97
N LEU A 60 10.57 -8.87 1.61
CA LEU A 60 9.12 -8.87 1.34
C LEU A 60 8.72 -9.81 0.20
N ARG A 61 9.60 -10.02 -0.77
CA ARG A 61 9.37 -10.95 -1.88
C ARG A 61 9.31 -12.41 -1.43
N ASN A 62 9.97 -12.77 -0.32
CA ASN A 62 9.94 -14.13 0.19
C ASN A 62 8.55 -14.51 0.70
N PRO A 63 8.14 -15.79 0.61
CA PRO A 63 6.92 -16.26 1.27
C PRO A 63 6.96 -15.89 2.77
N ASN A 64 5.89 -15.29 3.28
CA ASN A 64 5.79 -14.79 4.66
C ASN A 64 6.88 -13.77 5.05
N GLY A 65 7.53 -13.16 4.06
CA GLY A 65 8.52 -12.13 4.27
C GLY A 65 7.87 -10.88 4.85
N VAL A 66 8.39 -10.43 5.98
CA VAL A 66 8.00 -9.19 6.63
C VAL A 66 9.24 -8.34 6.89
N ILE A 67 9.06 -7.03 6.95
CA ILE A 67 10.10 -6.12 7.41
C ILE A 67 9.56 -5.29 8.56
N GLN A 68 10.41 -5.01 9.55
CA GLN A 68 10.06 -4.18 10.69
C GLN A 68 10.68 -2.79 10.53
N VAL A 69 9.86 -1.75 10.68
CA VAL A 69 10.28 -0.36 10.54
C VAL A 69 9.60 0.45 11.64
N TYR A 70 10.37 1.07 12.54
CA TYR A 70 9.86 1.86 13.67
C TYR A 70 8.78 1.14 14.52
N GLY A 71 8.97 -0.16 14.78
CA GLY A 71 8.01 -0.97 15.53
C GLY A 71 6.76 -1.39 14.75
N ILE A 72 6.70 -1.07 13.45
CA ILE A 72 5.60 -1.44 12.55
C ILE A 72 6.03 -2.61 11.68
N THR A 73 5.16 -3.60 11.54
CA THR A 73 5.37 -4.74 10.64
C THR A 73 4.78 -4.42 9.27
N LEU A 74 5.63 -4.43 8.24
CA LEU A 74 5.22 -4.28 6.86
C LEU A 74 5.05 -5.67 6.22
N TYR A 75 3.88 -5.90 5.64
CA TYR A 75 3.53 -7.12 4.90
C TYR A 75 3.42 -6.82 3.42
N LEU A 76 3.63 -7.84 2.59
CA LEU A 76 3.31 -7.80 1.16
C LEU A 76 1.93 -8.44 0.93
N MET A 77 1.05 -7.72 0.23
CA MET A 77 -0.21 -8.26 -0.28
C MET A 77 -0.24 -8.21 -1.81
N THR A 78 -0.76 -9.27 -2.42
CA THR A 78 -1.06 -9.34 -3.86
C THR A 78 -2.37 -10.09 -4.06
N LYS A 79 -2.97 -10.02 -5.25
CA LYS A 79 -4.23 -10.75 -5.55
C LYS A 79 -4.17 -12.25 -5.22
N LEU A 80 -2.99 -12.87 -5.32
CA LEU A 80 -2.82 -14.34 -5.24
C LEU A 80 -2.25 -14.83 -3.92
N ILE A 81 -1.70 -13.94 -3.09
CA ILE A 81 -0.91 -14.35 -1.92
C ILE A 81 -1.61 -13.88 -0.66
N PRO A 82 -2.12 -14.82 0.16
CA PRO A 82 -2.62 -14.47 1.48
C PRO A 82 -1.42 -13.97 2.30
N SER A 83 -1.54 -12.77 2.85
CA SER A 83 -0.58 -12.26 3.82
C SER A 83 -1.11 -12.46 5.23
N ASN A 84 -0.21 -12.64 6.20
CA ASN A 84 -0.52 -12.70 7.63
C ASN A 84 -0.85 -11.32 8.22
N PHE A 85 -1.20 -10.34 7.37
CA PHE A 85 -1.79 -9.09 7.80
C PHE A 85 -3.15 -9.36 8.43
N GLU A 86 -3.31 -8.89 9.67
CA GLU A 86 -4.50 -9.15 10.48
C GLU A 86 -5.36 -7.89 10.59
N ASN A 87 -4.74 -6.74 10.85
CA ASN A 87 -5.44 -5.46 10.97
C ASN A 87 -4.46 -4.29 10.83
N GLY A 88 -4.80 -3.28 10.04
CA GLY A 88 -4.03 -2.04 9.97
C GLY A 88 -4.24 -1.23 8.71
N VAL A 89 -3.17 -0.62 8.22
CA VAL A 89 -3.25 0.29 7.06
C VAL A 89 -2.86 -0.43 5.77
N ILE A 90 -3.67 -0.30 4.74
CA ILE A 90 -3.39 -0.86 3.42
C ILE A 90 -2.83 0.25 2.52
N LEU A 91 -1.61 0.08 2.06
CA LEU A 91 -0.97 0.91 1.05
C LEU A 91 -1.10 0.23 -0.32
N ALA A 92 -2.10 0.63 -1.10
CA ALA A 92 -2.38 0.11 -2.42
C ALA A 92 -1.57 0.85 -3.49
N THR A 93 -0.51 0.22 -4.01
CA THR A 93 0.39 0.82 -5.00
C THR A 93 0.19 0.22 -6.38
N HIS A 94 -0.24 1.05 -7.33
CA HIS A 94 -0.38 0.71 -8.75
C HIS A 94 -1.21 -0.56 -8.98
N VAL A 95 -2.29 -0.68 -8.20
CA VAL A 95 -3.21 -1.81 -8.28
C VAL A 95 -4.33 -1.53 -9.28
N SER A 96 -4.81 -2.58 -9.95
CA SER A 96 -5.98 -2.49 -10.81
C SER A 96 -7.23 -2.12 -10.00
N THR A 97 -8.20 -1.49 -10.64
CA THR A 97 -9.50 -1.12 -10.02
C THR A 97 -10.18 -2.30 -9.34
N GLU A 98 -10.22 -3.47 -9.98
CA GLU A 98 -10.79 -4.69 -9.36
C GLU A 98 -10.08 -5.09 -8.06
N PHE A 99 -8.74 -4.95 -8.00
CA PHE A 99 -8.01 -5.30 -6.79
C PHE A 99 -8.27 -4.25 -5.71
N LEU A 100 -8.32 -2.98 -6.09
CA LEU A 100 -8.67 -1.89 -5.19
C LEU A 100 -10.04 -2.11 -4.56
N ASP A 101 -11.04 -2.52 -5.35
CA ASP A 101 -12.39 -2.84 -4.85
C ASP A 101 -12.34 -3.98 -3.82
N THR A 102 -11.55 -5.03 -4.05
CA THR A 102 -11.36 -6.09 -3.05
C THR A 102 -10.65 -5.61 -1.78
N LEU A 103 -9.68 -4.69 -1.90
CA LEU A 103 -8.99 -4.10 -0.74
C LEU A 103 -9.91 -3.18 0.06
N LEU A 104 -10.83 -2.47 -0.60
CA LEU A 104 -11.84 -1.64 0.06
C LEU A 104 -12.90 -2.46 0.80
N MET A 105 -13.18 -3.69 0.34
CA MET A 105 -14.05 -4.63 1.03
C MET A 105 -13.34 -5.42 2.15
N ASP A 106 -12.01 -5.36 2.22
CA ASP A 106 -11.22 -6.08 3.20
C ASP A 106 -11.34 -5.42 4.59
N ARG A 107 -12.03 -6.10 5.51
CA ARG A 107 -12.26 -5.62 6.88
C ARG A 107 -10.98 -5.51 7.72
N ARG A 108 -9.86 -6.05 7.25
CA ARG A 108 -8.55 -5.91 7.90
C ARG A 108 -7.94 -4.52 7.68
N GLY A 109 -8.41 -3.77 6.68
CA GLY A 109 -7.95 -2.40 6.41
C GLY A 109 -8.72 -1.37 7.23
N ALA A 110 -8.13 -0.85 8.31
CA ALA A 110 -8.67 0.29 9.06
C ALA A 110 -8.59 1.59 8.23
N ASP A 111 -7.47 1.75 7.49
CA ASP A 111 -7.24 2.84 6.57
C ASP A 111 -6.67 2.31 5.25
N LEU A 112 -6.98 2.98 4.15
CA LEU A 112 -6.44 2.65 2.83
C LEU A 112 -5.85 3.89 2.16
N ILE A 113 -4.64 3.74 1.64
CA ILE A 113 -3.91 4.76 0.89
C ILE A 113 -3.68 4.24 -0.52
N TYR A 114 -4.22 4.93 -1.53
CA TYR A 114 -4.13 4.52 -2.93
C TYR A 114 -3.13 5.35 -3.73
N LEU A 115 -2.22 4.69 -4.45
CA LEU A 115 -1.32 5.29 -5.42
C LEU A 115 -1.74 4.86 -6.83
N PRO A 116 -2.37 5.76 -7.60
CA PRO A 116 -2.83 5.45 -8.95
C PRO A 116 -1.67 5.30 -9.93
N TRP A 117 -1.80 4.41 -10.91
CA TRP A 117 -0.83 4.32 -12.00
C TRP A 117 -1.15 5.31 -13.11
N THR A 118 -2.44 5.47 -13.45
CA THR A 118 -2.89 6.38 -14.50
C THR A 118 -3.84 7.47 -13.99
N PRO A 119 -3.95 8.61 -14.69
CA PRO A 119 -4.94 9.64 -14.38
C PRO A 119 -6.39 9.13 -14.47
N GLN A 120 -6.67 8.20 -15.38
CA GLN A 120 -8.00 7.64 -15.55
C GLN A 120 -8.42 6.78 -14.34
N GLU A 121 -7.50 6.00 -13.78
CA GLU A 121 -7.74 5.26 -12.54
C GLU A 121 -8.00 6.19 -11.36
N LEU A 122 -7.24 7.28 -11.25
CA LEU A 122 -7.45 8.30 -10.21
C LEU A 122 -8.82 8.96 -10.35
N ALA A 123 -9.22 9.36 -11.56
CA ALA A 123 -10.53 9.94 -11.81
C ALA A 123 -11.66 8.98 -11.42
N ASN A 124 -11.60 7.73 -11.88
CA ASN A 124 -12.56 6.69 -11.54
C ASN A 124 -12.65 6.43 -10.02
N TYR A 125 -11.52 6.52 -9.31
CA TYR A 125 -11.48 6.36 -7.86
C TYR A 125 -12.16 7.53 -7.14
N LEU A 126 -11.90 8.77 -7.57
CA LEU A 126 -12.46 9.98 -6.95
C LEU A 126 -13.96 10.14 -7.19
N GLU A 127 -14.48 9.64 -8.32
CA GLU A 127 -15.93 9.61 -8.57
C GLU A 127 -16.68 8.70 -7.61
N LYS A 128 -16.05 7.60 -7.19
CA LYS A 128 -16.68 6.56 -6.36
C LYS A 128 -16.42 6.74 -4.87
N HIS A 129 -15.32 7.40 -4.49
CA HIS A 129 -14.85 7.43 -3.12
C HIS A 129 -14.45 8.83 -2.65
N LYS A 130 -15.03 9.27 -1.54
CA LYS A 130 -14.53 10.43 -0.78
C LYS A 130 -13.21 10.05 -0.12
N SER A 131 -12.11 10.60 -0.62
CA SER A 131 -10.76 10.33 -0.13
C SER A 131 -9.96 11.62 0.01
N THR A 132 -8.93 11.60 0.85
CA THR A 132 -8.07 12.76 1.12
C THR A 132 -6.78 12.69 0.32
N ALA A 133 -6.43 13.76 -0.40
CA ALA A 133 -5.19 13.85 -1.16
C ALA A 133 -3.97 13.98 -0.23
N ILE A 134 -2.87 13.33 -0.60
CA ILE A 134 -1.59 13.33 0.13
C ILE A 134 -0.39 13.63 -0.78
#